data_AF-A0A0D2AEB4-F1
#
_entry.id   AF-A0A0D2AEB4-F1
#
_cell.length_a   1.000
_cell.length_b   1.000
_cell.length_c   1.000
_cell.angle_alpha   90.00
_cell.angle_beta   90.00
_cell.angle_gamma   90.00
#
_symmetry.space_group_name_H-M   'P 1'
#
loop_
_entity.id
_entity.type
_entity.pdbx_description
1 polymer ?
#
loop_
_entity_poly.entity_id
_entity_poly.type
_entity_poly.pdbx_seq_one_letter_code
_entity_poly.pdbx_strand_id
1 'polypeptide(L)'
;MAPSKSSATPDETRSRFAALEPRIKNVPQATIRKKWKPLPTSSQDKVRQILLNVEAKRRGCNARIPPLSKTRAGQASKANTKNALKEEEYDKIVEEIADKLISRLPRMPFPPAPTSSSQDDTPFDLSNTLHRISSLQSTLNMNTSSSHLLRRQIKRERRLLKRDTAELDALETGLRSAKDLRRKKERGLHPVVRKLADSEMDSSQLGRVERINSITGISTNSSEDTDSRRPNGLAETLGQEEEDERKDETLNSMHKQLRNHLTSMQNNTAPIHPVLAAMDETKAMLDSFAMKKFDHETLSQIYNVSG
;
A
#
# COMPACT_ATOMS: atom_id res chain seq x y z
N MET A 1 42.57 41.72 14.78
CA MET A 1 41.67 42.12 13.68
C MET A 1 40.76 40.93 13.39
N ALA A 2 39.45 41.10 13.60
CA ALA A 2 38.45 40.07 13.33
C ALA A 2 38.13 40.03 11.82
N PRO A 3 37.91 38.86 11.20
CA PRO A 3 37.35 38.80 9.87
C PRO A 3 35.83 39.02 9.91
N SER A 4 35.39 39.87 8.99
CA SER A 4 34.07 40.41 8.73
C SER A 4 32.99 39.35 8.51
N LYS A 5 31.85 39.54 9.19
CA LYS A 5 30.57 38.89 8.88
C LYS A 5 30.16 39.24 7.45
N SER A 6 29.99 38.22 6.61
CA SER A 6 29.39 38.31 5.28
C SER A 6 27.96 38.84 5.40
N SER A 7 27.71 40.01 4.81
CA SER A 7 26.38 40.59 4.62
C SER A 7 25.60 39.74 3.62
N ALA A 8 24.70 38.88 4.11
CA ALA A 8 23.71 38.21 3.28
C ALA A 8 22.73 39.26 2.73
N THR A 9 22.61 39.32 1.40
CA THR A 9 21.62 40.14 0.71
C THR A 9 20.22 39.52 0.90
N PRO A 10 19.15 40.33 0.95
CA PRO A 10 17.80 39.86 1.24
C PRO A 10 17.21 38.91 0.18
N ASP A 11 17.85 38.74 -0.98
CA ASP A 11 17.36 37.88 -2.07
C ASP A 11 17.64 36.39 -1.88
N GLU A 12 18.67 35.99 -1.12
CA GLU A 12 18.99 34.57 -0.94
C GLU A 12 17.97 33.82 -0.07
N THR A 13 17.26 34.53 0.81
CA THR A 13 16.27 33.89 1.72
C THR A 13 14.94 33.56 1.05
N ARG A 14 14.66 34.11 -0.13
CA ARG A 14 13.45 33.80 -0.93
C ARG A 14 13.60 32.59 -1.84
N SER A 15 14.82 32.07 -2.00
CA SER A 15 15.16 30.96 -2.91
C SER A 15 14.88 29.55 -2.33
N ARG A 16 14.30 29.44 -1.14
CA ARG A 16 13.99 28.13 -0.52
C ARG A 16 12.80 27.39 -1.14
N PHE A 17 12.04 28.07 -1.99
CA PHE A 17 10.92 27.48 -2.72
C PHE A 17 11.10 27.76 -4.21
N ALA A 18 10.74 26.80 -5.06
CA ALA A 18 10.74 27.00 -6.50
C ALA A 18 9.81 28.17 -6.85
N ALA A 19 10.39 29.33 -7.15
CA ALA A 19 9.64 30.49 -7.62
C ALA A 19 9.48 30.36 -9.13
N LEU A 20 8.23 30.31 -9.60
CA LEU A 20 7.95 30.32 -11.04
C LEU A 20 8.23 31.72 -11.58
N GLU A 21 9.05 31.80 -12.64
CA GLU A 21 9.24 33.05 -13.36
C GLU A 21 7.99 33.39 -14.19
N PRO A 22 7.57 34.67 -14.22
CA PRO A 22 6.42 35.09 -15.03
C PRO A 22 6.76 34.94 -16.52
N ARG A 23 6.14 33.96 -17.19
CA ARG A 23 6.28 33.75 -18.63
C ARG A 23 5.19 34.49 -19.41
N ILE A 24 5.56 35.57 -20.08
CA ILE A 24 4.66 36.30 -20.98
C ILE A 24 4.60 35.58 -22.33
N LYS A 25 3.40 35.19 -22.78
CA LYS A 25 3.16 34.65 -24.12
C LYS A 25 2.49 35.73 -24.99
N ASN A 26 3.15 36.14 -26.06
CA ASN A 26 2.58 37.07 -27.03
C ASN A 26 1.64 36.30 -27.97
N VAL A 27 0.36 36.68 -27.99
CA VAL A 27 -0.67 36.06 -28.84
C VAL A 27 -1.10 37.06 -29.91
N PRO A 28 -1.09 36.71 -31.20
CA PRO A 28 -1.50 37.64 -32.25
C PRO A 28 -3.00 37.97 -32.14
N GLN A 29 -3.35 39.23 -32.41
CA GLN A 29 -4.72 39.74 -32.26
C GLN A 29 -5.74 38.98 -33.14
N ALA A 30 -5.29 38.49 -34.30
CA ALA A 30 -6.10 37.63 -35.17
C ALA A 30 -6.52 36.32 -34.49
N THR A 31 -5.64 35.71 -33.69
CA THR A 31 -5.94 34.48 -32.94
C THR A 31 -6.94 34.74 -31.83
N ILE A 32 -6.84 35.88 -31.15
CA ILE A 32 -7.82 36.28 -30.13
C ILE A 32 -9.20 36.42 -30.79
N ARG A 33 -9.32 37.20 -31.86
CA ARG A 33 -10.62 37.42 -32.55
C ARG A 33 -11.22 36.14 -33.14
N LYS A 34 -10.39 35.19 -33.59
CA LYS A 34 -10.83 33.94 -34.25
C LYS A 34 -11.15 32.81 -33.26
N LYS A 35 -10.36 32.66 -32.19
CA LYS A 35 -10.40 31.48 -31.30
C LYS A 35 -10.96 31.79 -29.92
N TRP A 36 -10.88 33.03 -29.47
CA TRP A 36 -11.37 33.40 -28.15
C TRP A 36 -12.83 33.82 -28.27
N LYS A 37 -13.69 33.08 -27.58
CA LYS A 37 -15.13 33.33 -27.56
C LYS A 37 -15.50 33.93 -26.21
N PRO A 38 -16.59 34.72 -26.13
CA PRO A 38 -17.13 35.11 -24.84
C PRO A 38 -17.48 33.84 -24.04
N LEU A 39 -17.32 33.93 -22.73
CA LEU A 39 -17.62 32.84 -21.82
C LEU A 39 -19.11 32.43 -21.95
N PRO A 40 -19.49 31.14 -21.86
CA PRO A 40 -20.90 30.74 -21.87
C PRO A 40 -21.70 31.39 -20.74
N THR A 41 -22.98 31.69 -20.98
CA THR A 41 -23.86 32.41 -20.03
C THR A 41 -23.86 31.78 -18.63
N SER A 42 -23.94 30.44 -18.53
CA SER A 42 -23.88 29.73 -17.24
C SER A 42 -22.60 30.02 -16.44
N SER A 43 -21.46 30.12 -17.11
CA SER A 43 -20.19 30.43 -16.46
C SER A 43 -20.07 31.93 -16.16
N GLN A 44 -20.66 32.81 -16.98
CA GLN A 44 -20.77 34.24 -16.65
C GLN A 44 -21.57 34.46 -15.37
N ASP A 45 -22.69 33.74 -15.20
CA ASP A 45 -23.53 33.85 -14.01
C ASP A 45 -22.82 33.36 -12.74
N LYS A 46 -21.99 32.30 -12.85
CA LYS A 46 -21.12 31.87 -11.75
C LYS A 46 -20.09 32.93 -11.36
N VAL A 47 -19.46 33.59 -12.35
CA VAL A 47 -18.49 34.67 -12.07
C VAL A 47 -19.19 35.87 -11.44
N ARG A 48 -20.40 36.24 -11.92
CA ARG A 48 -21.24 37.27 -11.29
C ARG A 48 -21.53 36.91 -9.84
N GLN A 49 -21.94 35.67 -9.55
CA GLN A 49 -22.17 35.21 -8.17
C GLN A 49 -20.92 35.30 -7.31
N ILE A 50 -19.73 34.97 -7.83
CA ILE A 50 -18.47 35.11 -7.08
C ILE A 50 -18.17 36.58 -6.78
N LEU A 51 -18.30 37.47 -7.75
CA LEU A 51 -18.05 38.91 -7.56
C LEU A 51 -19.04 39.52 -6.56
N LEU A 52 -20.33 39.20 -6.69
CA LEU A 52 -21.37 39.59 -5.72
C LEU A 52 -21.12 39.00 -4.33
N ASN A 53 -20.61 37.78 -4.24
CA ASN A 53 -20.24 37.18 -2.95
C ASN A 53 -19.02 37.87 -2.31
N VAL A 54 -18.05 38.33 -3.11
CA VAL A 54 -16.90 39.10 -2.60
C VAL A 54 -17.36 40.46 -2.08
N GLU A 55 -18.24 41.13 -2.83
CA GLU A 55 -18.89 42.37 -2.41
C GLU A 55 -19.71 42.17 -1.12
N ALA A 56 -20.57 41.15 -1.08
CA ALA A 56 -21.45 40.85 0.06
C ALA A 56 -20.70 40.38 1.32
N LYS A 57 -19.61 39.61 1.16
CA LYS A 57 -18.76 39.18 2.28
C LYS A 57 -17.98 40.35 2.90
N ARG A 58 -17.60 41.35 2.09
CA ARG A 58 -16.88 42.55 2.55
C ARG A 58 -17.80 43.62 3.10
N ARG A 59 -19.01 43.80 2.53
CA ARG A 59 -20.09 44.64 3.09
C ARG A 59 -20.63 44.18 4.46
N GLY A 60 -20.06 43.13 5.06
CA GLY A 60 -20.37 42.72 6.43
C GLY A 60 -21.76 42.09 6.61
N CYS A 61 -22.46 41.76 5.53
CA CYS A 61 -23.85 41.32 5.63
C CYS A 61 -24.00 39.83 5.97
N ASN A 62 -23.04 38.94 5.63
CA ASN A 62 -23.19 37.49 5.88
C ASN A 62 -21.85 36.75 6.20
N ALA A 63 -20.93 37.37 6.93
CA ALA A 63 -19.69 36.71 7.33
C ALA A 63 -19.76 36.21 8.78
N ARG A 64 -19.99 34.90 8.94
CA ARG A 64 -19.77 34.13 10.20
C ARG A 64 -18.28 34.01 10.58
N ILE A 65 -17.40 34.75 9.90
CA ILE A 65 -15.96 34.75 10.10
C ILE A 65 -15.57 36.20 10.41
N PRO A 66 -15.14 36.50 11.65
CA PRO A 66 -14.63 37.82 12.00
C PRO A 66 -13.39 38.16 11.15
N PRO A 67 -13.17 39.43 10.78
CA PRO A 67 -11.91 39.85 10.18
C PRO A 67 -10.77 39.55 11.16
N LEU A 68 -9.72 38.89 10.68
CA LEU A 68 -8.55 38.42 11.46
C LEU A 68 -7.69 39.54 12.09
N SER A 69 -8.17 40.79 12.17
CA SER A 69 -7.44 41.92 12.77
C SER A 69 -7.96 42.37 14.13
N LYS A 70 -8.98 41.72 14.71
CA LYS A 70 -9.45 42.02 16.08
C LYS A 70 -8.64 41.32 17.16
N THR A 71 -7.32 41.52 17.19
CA THR A 71 -6.52 41.24 18.40
C THR A 71 -5.82 42.51 18.84
N ARG A 72 -6.13 42.91 20.09
CA ARG A 72 -5.65 44.09 20.85
C ARG A 72 -6.39 45.40 20.58
N ALA A 73 -7.61 45.46 21.09
CA ALA A 73 -8.24 46.70 21.52
C ALA A 73 -7.49 47.25 22.75
N GLY A 74 -6.62 48.23 22.52
CA GLY A 74 -5.93 48.98 23.56
C GLY A 74 -4.75 49.73 22.96
N GLN A 75 -4.91 51.03 22.72
CA GLN A 75 -3.87 52.02 22.35
C GLN A 75 -3.57 52.35 20.86
N ALA A 76 -4.49 52.17 19.91
CA ALA A 76 -4.22 52.57 18.51
C ALA A 76 -5.34 53.38 17.82
N SER A 77 -6.08 54.27 18.50
CA SER A 77 -7.29 54.87 17.89
C SER A 77 -7.07 55.93 16.80
N LYS A 78 -5.83 56.41 16.54
CA LYS A 78 -5.55 57.38 15.45
C LYS A 78 -4.79 56.80 14.25
N ALA A 79 -4.05 55.70 14.41
CA ALA A 79 -3.44 54.99 13.29
C ALA A 79 -4.45 54.08 12.58
N ASN A 80 -5.45 53.58 13.32
CA ASN A 80 -6.52 52.75 12.77
C ASN A 80 -7.48 53.51 11.86
N THR A 81 -7.67 54.82 12.03
CA THR A 81 -8.56 55.59 11.14
C THR A 81 -7.95 55.76 9.75
N LYS A 82 -6.64 55.98 9.65
CA LYS A 82 -5.94 56.01 8.35
C LYS A 82 -5.96 54.64 7.67
N ASN A 83 -5.84 53.55 8.44
CA ASN A 83 -5.95 52.19 7.89
C ASN A 83 -7.40 51.83 7.53
N ALA A 84 -8.38 52.26 8.32
CA ALA A 84 -9.80 52.07 8.04
C ALA A 84 -10.26 52.87 6.81
N LEU A 85 -9.80 54.13 6.66
CA LEU A 85 -10.07 54.93 5.46
C LEU A 85 -9.41 54.30 4.22
N LYS A 86 -8.18 53.79 4.37
CA LYS A 86 -7.54 53.01 3.30
C LYS A 86 -8.35 51.75 2.99
N GLU A 87 -8.82 51.00 3.98
CA GLU A 87 -9.67 49.81 3.80
C GLU A 87 -10.99 50.16 3.09
N GLU A 88 -11.65 51.26 3.45
CA GLU A 88 -12.85 51.76 2.77
C GLU A 88 -12.57 52.20 1.33
N GLU A 89 -11.45 52.88 1.07
CA GLU A 89 -11.00 53.22 -0.27
C GLU A 89 -10.70 51.95 -1.09
N TYR A 90 -10.04 50.95 -0.48
CA TYR A 90 -9.79 49.66 -1.10
C TYR A 90 -11.09 48.93 -1.42
N ASP A 91 -12.07 48.91 -0.52
CA ASP A 91 -13.35 48.25 -0.74
C ASP A 91 -14.16 48.97 -1.85
N LYS A 92 -14.14 50.31 -1.89
CA LYS A 92 -14.73 51.09 -3.00
C LYS A 92 -14.05 50.80 -4.34
N ILE A 93 -12.71 50.73 -4.36
CA ILE A 93 -11.96 50.37 -5.57
C ILE A 93 -12.33 48.95 -6.02
N VAL A 94 -12.47 48.01 -5.08
CA VAL A 94 -12.87 46.62 -5.39
C VAL A 94 -14.29 46.55 -5.93
N GLU A 95 -15.23 47.33 -5.39
CA GLU A 95 -16.62 47.45 -5.88
C GLU A 95 -16.66 48.03 -7.30
N GLU A 96 -15.96 49.13 -7.54
CA GLU A 96 -15.84 49.70 -8.89
C GLU A 96 -15.23 48.71 -9.90
N ILE A 97 -14.21 47.96 -9.48
CA ILE A 97 -13.60 46.93 -10.32
C ILE A 97 -14.60 45.81 -10.56
N ALA A 98 -15.35 45.36 -9.56
CA ALA A 98 -16.37 44.33 -9.70
C ALA A 98 -17.46 44.75 -10.70
N ASP A 99 -17.98 45.98 -10.62
CA ASP A 99 -18.98 46.51 -11.56
C ASP A 99 -18.44 46.64 -12.99
N LYS A 100 -17.21 47.15 -13.13
CA LYS A 100 -16.52 47.23 -14.43
C LYS A 100 -16.28 45.83 -15.00
N LEU A 101 -15.98 44.83 -14.18
CA LEU A 101 -15.83 43.44 -14.63
C LEU A 101 -17.18 42.84 -15.01
N ILE A 102 -18.24 43.00 -14.21
CA ILE A 102 -19.58 42.47 -14.48
C ILE A 102 -20.13 43.01 -15.80
N SER A 103 -19.95 44.31 -16.07
CA SER A 103 -20.38 44.94 -17.32
C SER A 103 -19.54 44.52 -18.54
N ARG A 104 -18.27 44.12 -18.35
CA ARG A 104 -17.36 43.71 -19.43
C ARG A 104 -17.32 42.20 -19.68
N LEU A 105 -17.75 41.37 -18.72
CA LEU A 105 -17.86 39.91 -18.83
C LEU A 105 -18.49 39.42 -20.16
N PRO A 106 -19.62 39.96 -20.64
CA PRO A 106 -20.25 39.47 -21.87
C PRO A 106 -19.44 39.77 -23.13
N ARG A 107 -18.53 40.76 -23.08
CA ARG A 107 -17.75 41.24 -24.22
C ARG A 107 -16.26 40.88 -24.15
N MET A 108 -15.82 40.26 -23.04
CA MET A 108 -14.43 39.86 -22.85
C MET A 108 -14.16 38.54 -23.60
N PRO A 109 -13.22 38.52 -24.55
CA PRO A 109 -12.83 37.28 -25.21
C PRO A 109 -12.02 36.44 -24.23
N PHE A 110 -12.44 35.21 -23.98
CA PHE A 110 -11.68 34.26 -23.16
C PHE A 110 -10.99 33.24 -24.06
N PRO A 111 -9.76 32.81 -23.72
CA PRO A 111 -9.14 31.68 -24.40
C PRO A 111 -10.09 30.48 -24.35
N PRO A 112 -10.13 29.64 -25.40
CA PRO A 112 -10.95 28.44 -25.38
C PRO A 112 -10.58 27.62 -24.15
N ALA A 113 -11.59 27.15 -23.41
CA ALA A 113 -11.35 26.17 -22.36
C ALA A 113 -10.54 25.02 -22.97
N PRO A 114 -9.49 24.52 -22.29
CA PRO A 114 -8.78 23.35 -22.78
C PRO A 114 -9.82 22.26 -22.97
N THR A 115 -10.05 21.90 -24.24
CA THR A 115 -10.86 20.73 -24.57
C THR A 115 -10.22 19.57 -23.83
N SER A 116 -11.04 18.76 -23.18
CA SER A 116 -10.71 17.59 -22.35
C SER A 116 -9.77 16.54 -22.97
N SER A 117 -9.25 16.79 -24.18
CA SER A 117 -8.27 16.00 -24.91
C SER A 117 -6.81 16.38 -24.67
N SER A 118 -6.52 17.56 -24.09
CA SER A 118 -5.14 17.88 -23.64
C SER A 118 -5.01 17.47 -22.17
N GLN A 119 -4.79 16.19 -21.96
CA GLN A 119 -4.81 15.50 -20.67
C GLN A 119 -3.66 15.90 -19.71
N ASP A 120 -2.74 16.77 -20.14
CA ASP A 120 -1.45 16.93 -19.45
C ASP A 120 -1.19 18.29 -18.78
N ASP A 121 -2.10 19.27 -18.83
CA ASP A 121 -1.81 20.63 -18.32
C ASP A 121 -2.88 21.24 -17.39
N THR A 122 -3.45 20.44 -16.48
CA THR A 122 -4.05 21.00 -15.24
C THR A 122 -3.34 20.48 -13.99
N PRO A 123 -2.10 20.93 -13.71
CA PRO A 123 -1.36 20.55 -12.50
C PRO A 123 -2.01 21.01 -11.18
N PHE A 124 -3.19 21.65 -11.21
CA PHE A 124 -3.87 22.25 -10.05
C PHE A 124 -5.38 22.01 -10.01
N ASP A 125 -5.87 20.84 -10.43
CA ASP A 125 -7.27 20.48 -10.14
C ASP A 125 -7.40 20.03 -8.67
N LEU A 126 -7.81 20.97 -7.82
CA LEU A 126 -8.06 20.71 -6.40
C LEU A 126 -9.00 19.53 -6.19
N SER A 127 -10.05 19.40 -7.02
CA SER A 127 -11.06 18.36 -6.84
C SER A 127 -10.45 16.96 -7.05
N ASN A 128 -9.66 16.79 -8.11
CA ASN A 128 -8.96 15.54 -8.38
C ASN A 128 -7.92 15.22 -7.29
N THR A 129 -7.19 16.22 -6.81
CA THR A 129 -6.24 16.01 -5.68
C THR A 129 -6.94 15.56 -4.40
N LEU A 130 -8.10 16.13 -4.08
CA LEU A 130 -8.88 15.73 -2.91
C LEU A 130 -9.44 14.31 -3.05
N HIS A 131 -9.93 13.94 -4.24
CA HIS A 131 -10.35 12.56 -4.51
C HIS A 131 -9.21 11.57 -4.36
N ARG A 132 -8.02 11.90 -4.88
CA ARG A 132 -6.81 11.09 -4.69
C ARG A 132 -6.42 10.97 -3.22
N ILE A 133 -6.45 12.06 -2.46
CA ILE A 133 -6.17 12.04 -1.01
C ILE A 133 -7.18 11.13 -0.29
N SER A 134 -8.47 11.26 -0.58
CA SER A 134 -9.52 10.44 0.04
C SER A 134 -9.35 8.94 -0.26
N SER A 135 -9.04 8.61 -1.51
CA SER A 135 -8.72 7.23 -1.93
C SER A 135 -7.50 6.69 -1.18
N LEU A 136 -6.41 7.47 -1.13
CA LEU A 136 -5.19 7.08 -0.41
C LEU A 136 -5.44 6.89 1.09
N GLN A 137 -6.21 7.78 1.72
CA GLN A 137 -6.61 7.64 3.12
C GLN A 137 -7.43 6.37 3.37
N SER A 138 -8.38 6.04 2.49
CA SER A 138 -9.16 4.80 2.58
C SER A 138 -8.26 3.57 2.51
N THR A 139 -7.35 3.51 1.53
CA THR A 139 -6.41 2.39 1.38
C THR A 139 -5.47 2.27 2.58
N LEU A 140 -4.95 3.39 3.09
CA LEU A 140 -4.10 3.41 4.28
C LEU A 140 -4.84 2.92 5.51
N ASN A 141 -6.08 3.33 5.71
CA ASN A 141 -6.90 2.90 6.84
C ASN A 141 -7.19 1.39 6.79
N MET A 142 -7.52 0.86 5.61
CA MET A 142 -7.72 -0.56 5.40
C MET A 142 -6.44 -1.38 5.65
N ASN A 143 -5.29 -0.91 5.16
CA ASN A 143 -4.01 -1.57 5.39
C ASN A 143 -3.56 -1.50 6.85
N THR A 144 -3.89 -0.41 7.53
CA THR A 144 -3.59 -0.25 8.96
C THR A 144 -4.43 -1.22 9.79
N SER A 145 -5.73 -1.35 9.51
CA SER A 145 -6.61 -2.28 10.22
C SER A 145 -6.24 -3.74 9.96
N SER A 146 -5.89 -4.10 8.71
CA SER A 146 -5.42 -5.44 8.36
C SER A 146 -4.11 -5.79 9.06
N SER A 147 -3.15 -4.87 9.10
CA SER A 147 -1.89 -5.03 9.85
C SER A 147 -2.14 -5.26 11.34
N HIS A 148 -3.10 -4.55 11.95
CA HIS A 148 -3.45 -4.76 13.36
C HIS A 148 -4.05 -6.16 13.60
N LEU A 149 -4.92 -6.63 12.70
CA LEU A 149 -5.49 -7.97 12.78
C LEU A 149 -4.40 -9.05 12.68
N LEU A 150 -3.51 -8.92 11.69
CA LEU A 150 -2.40 -9.85 11.49
C LEU A 150 -1.45 -9.87 12.69
N ARG A 151 -1.09 -8.70 13.24
CA ARG A 151 -0.27 -8.61 14.46
C ARG A 151 -0.93 -9.30 15.64
N ARG A 152 -2.25 -9.17 15.80
CA ARG A 152 -3.01 -9.86 16.84
C ARG A 152 -3.00 -11.38 16.63
N GLN A 153 -3.15 -11.83 15.39
CA GLN A 153 -3.11 -13.25 15.05
C GLN A 153 -1.72 -13.86 15.29
N ILE A 154 -0.66 -13.20 14.83
CA ILE A 154 0.74 -13.59 15.10
C ILE A 154 0.99 -13.70 16.61
N LYS A 155 0.48 -12.75 17.41
CA LYS A 155 0.62 -12.80 18.87
C LYS A 155 -0.11 -13.99 19.48
N ARG A 156 -1.27 -14.38 18.93
CA ARG A 156 -2.02 -15.57 19.34
C ARG A 156 -1.23 -16.84 19.01
N GLU A 157 -0.76 -16.98 17.78
CA GLU A 157 0.00 -18.15 17.32
C GLU A 157 1.32 -18.30 18.07
N ARG A 158 2.06 -17.21 18.29
CA ARG A 158 3.28 -17.24 19.12
C ARG A 158 3.01 -17.71 20.55
N ARG A 159 1.82 -17.45 21.11
CA ARG A 159 1.43 -17.95 22.44
C ARG A 159 1.06 -19.43 22.41
N LEU A 160 0.49 -19.92 21.32
CA LEU A 160 0.20 -21.34 21.14
C LEU A 160 1.51 -22.11 20.96
N LEU A 161 2.37 -21.67 20.05
CA LEU A 161 3.70 -22.26 19.86
C LEU A 161 4.50 -22.36 21.16
N LYS A 162 4.48 -21.32 22.00
CA LYS A 162 5.16 -21.38 23.32
C LYS A 162 4.62 -22.45 24.26
N ARG A 163 3.33 -22.76 24.18
CA ARG A 163 2.73 -23.85 24.97
C ARG A 163 3.17 -25.19 24.40
N ASP A 164 3.06 -25.36 23.09
CA ASP A 164 3.44 -26.59 22.40
C ASP A 164 4.93 -26.89 22.60
N THR A 165 5.81 -25.89 22.51
CA THR A 165 7.25 -26.07 22.81
C THR A 165 7.48 -26.49 24.25
N ALA A 166 6.74 -25.91 25.21
CA ALA A 166 6.87 -26.30 26.61
C ALA A 166 6.35 -27.74 26.87
N GLU A 167 5.30 -28.15 26.16
CA GLU A 167 4.81 -29.54 26.20
C GLU A 167 5.84 -30.51 25.62
N LEU A 168 6.48 -30.17 24.50
CA LEU A 168 7.56 -30.96 23.93
C LEU A 168 8.77 -31.05 24.86
N ASP A 169 9.18 -29.95 25.50
CA ASP A 169 10.27 -29.94 26.49
C ASP A 169 9.94 -30.84 27.70
N ALA A 170 8.68 -30.81 28.16
CA ALA A 170 8.21 -31.69 29.24
C ALA A 170 8.24 -33.18 28.83
N LEU A 171 7.87 -33.50 27.59
CA LEU A 171 7.96 -34.86 27.06
C LEU A 171 9.42 -35.30 26.86
N GLU A 172 10.29 -34.41 26.38
CA GLU A 172 11.72 -34.70 26.20
C GLU A 172 12.40 -34.98 27.54
N THR A 173 12.16 -34.14 28.55
CA THR A 173 12.68 -34.35 29.91
C THR A 173 12.10 -35.63 30.54
N GLY A 174 10.82 -35.93 30.30
CA GLY A 174 10.18 -37.20 30.67
C GLY A 174 10.87 -38.41 30.03
N LEU A 175 11.15 -38.37 28.72
CA LEU A 175 11.83 -39.44 28.00
C LEU A 175 13.28 -39.59 28.47
N ARG A 176 14.01 -38.49 28.63
CA ARG A 176 15.39 -38.48 29.17
C ARG A 176 15.45 -39.13 30.55
N SER A 177 14.58 -38.72 31.47
CA SER A 177 14.52 -39.29 32.82
C SER A 177 14.12 -40.78 32.81
N ALA A 178 13.18 -41.18 31.97
CA ALA A 178 12.80 -42.59 31.79
C ALA A 178 13.96 -43.44 31.25
N LYS A 179 14.70 -42.91 30.26
CA LYS A 179 15.90 -43.56 29.70
C LYS A 179 17.00 -43.70 30.73
N ASP A 180 17.25 -42.67 31.55
CA ASP A 180 18.26 -42.73 32.60
C ASP A 180 17.88 -43.69 33.72
N LEU A 181 16.61 -43.73 34.12
CA LEU A 181 16.09 -44.70 35.08
C LEU A 181 16.19 -46.13 34.53
N ARG A 182 15.88 -46.32 33.24
CA ARG A 182 16.07 -47.60 32.54
C ARG A 182 17.54 -48.03 32.54
N ARG A 183 18.47 -47.14 32.17
CA ARG A 183 19.92 -47.39 32.24
C ARG A 183 20.37 -47.80 33.65
N LYS A 184 19.86 -47.14 34.69
CA LYS A 184 20.16 -47.51 36.09
C LYS A 184 19.65 -48.91 36.43
N LYS A 185 18.43 -49.26 36.01
CA LYS A 185 17.87 -50.61 36.21
C LYS A 185 18.68 -51.67 35.45
N GLU A 186 19.09 -51.39 34.22
CA GLU A 186 19.86 -52.31 33.38
C GLU A 186 21.27 -52.59 33.90
N ARG A 187 21.87 -51.68 34.67
CA ARG A 187 23.17 -51.91 35.32
C ARG A 187 23.14 -53.07 36.32
N GLY A 188 21.96 -53.43 36.84
CA GLY A 188 21.77 -54.57 37.74
C GLY A 188 21.36 -55.87 37.03
N LEU A 189 21.19 -55.88 35.71
CA LEU A 189 20.71 -57.04 34.96
C LEU A 189 21.87 -57.84 34.35
N HIS A 190 21.69 -59.15 34.26
CA HIS A 190 22.62 -60.06 33.59
C HIS A 190 22.64 -59.81 32.06
N PRO A 191 23.80 -59.88 31.38
CA PRO A 191 23.96 -59.49 29.97
C PRO A 191 23.05 -60.23 28.96
N VAL A 192 22.59 -61.45 29.27
CA VAL A 192 21.64 -62.19 28.43
C VAL A 192 20.23 -61.60 28.50
N VAL A 193 19.76 -61.25 29.70
CA VAL A 193 18.45 -60.60 29.91
C VAL A 193 18.44 -59.20 29.28
N ARG A 194 19.58 -58.51 29.31
CA ARG A 194 19.74 -57.21 28.66
C ARG A 194 19.53 -57.27 27.14
N LYS A 195 20.08 -58.29 26.46
CA LYS A 195 19.92 -58.48 25.01
C LYS A 195 18.48 -58.83 24.61
N LEU A 196 17.77 -59.61 25.42
CA LEU A 196 16.36 -59.94 25.18
C LEU A 196 15.45 -58.71 25.38
N ALA A 197 15.69 -57.93 26.44
CA ALA A 197 14.92 -56.72 26.71
C ALA A 197 15.09 -55.62 25.64
N ASP A 198 16.29 -55.48 25.05
CA ASP A 198 16.51 -54.56 23.93
C ASP A 198 15.77 -55.01 22.66
N SER A 199 15.76 -56.32 22.38
CA SER A 199 15.10 -56.88 21.18
C SER A 199 13.57 -56.79 21.21
N GLU A 200 12.94 -57.03 22.36
CA GLU A 200 11.46 -56.99 22.48
C GLU A 200 10.90 -55.56 22.48
N MET A 201 11.69 -54.59 22.94
CA MET A 201 11.27 -53.19 23.04
C MET A 201 11.27 -52.50 21.67
N ASP A 202 12.31 -52.69 20.85
CA ASP A 202 12.37 -52.08 19.50
C ASP A 202 11.23 -52.58 18.60
N SER A 203 10.93 -53.88 18.62
CA SER A 203 9.84 -54.46 17.82
C SER A 203 8.46 -53.97 18.28
N SER A 204 8.24 -53.85 19.58
CA SER A 204 6.95 -53.44 20.15
C SER A 204 6.70 -51.93 20.00
N GLN A 205 7.75 -51.13 20.08
CA GLN A 205 7.67 -49.67 19.99
C GLN A 205 7.44 -49.21 18.54
N LEU A 206 8.11 -49.84 17.56
CA LEU A 206 7.88 -49.60 16.13
C LEU A 206 6.43 -49.95 15.73
N GLY A 207 5.93 -51.13 16.12
CA GLY A 207 4.55 -51.52 15.81
C GLY A 207 3.47 -50.69 16.53
N ARG A 208 3.80 -50.02 17.64
CA ARG A 208 2.89 -49.07 18.30
C ARG A 208 2.84 -47.73 17.58
N VAL A 209 3.98 -47.22 17.15
CA VAL A 209 4.06 -45.95 16.38
C VAL A 209 3.37 -46.11 15.03
N GLU A 210 3.57 -47.23 14.35
CA GLU A 210 2.93 -47.53 13.06
C GLU A 210 1.40 -47.62 13.14
N ARG A 211 0.87 -48.23 14.22
CA ARG A 211 -0.58 -48.24 14.49
C ARG A 211 -1.15 -46.85 14.76
N ILE A 212 -0.42 -46.01 15.50
CA ILE A 212 -0.86 -44.64 15.80
C ILE A 212 -0.85 -43.80 14.51
N ASN A 213 0.18 -43.92 13.68
CA ASN A 213 0.27 -43.24 12.39
C ASN A 213 -0.83 -43.67 11.41
N SER A 214 -1.21 -44.97 11.43
CA SER A 214 -2.34 -45.50 10.66
C SER A 214 -3.69 -44.92 11.10
N ILE A 215 -3.86 -44.69 12.41
CA ILE A 215 -5.08 -44.10 12.99
C ILE A 215 -5.18 -42.59 12.73
N THR A 216 -4.05 -41.88 12.73
CA THR A 216 -4.00 -40.42 12.52
C THR A 216 -3.88 -40.02 11.04
N GLY A 217 -3.81 -40.98 10.12
CA GLY A 217 -3.76 -40.73 8.68
C GLY A 217 -2.44 -40.12 8.18
N ILE A 218 -1.37 -40.22 8.97
CA ILE A 218 -0.04 -39.75 8.58
C ILE A 218 0.63 -40.85 7.76
N SER A 219 0.34 -40.88 6.46
CA SER A 219 0.99 -41.81 5.52
C SER A 219 2.45 -41.40 5.34
N THR A 220 3.36 -42.16 5.94
CA THR A 220 4.79 -42.06 5.65
C THR A 220 5.04 -42.70 4.29
N ASN A 221 4.92 -41.90 3.22
CA ASN A 221 5.29 -42.30 1.88
C ASN A 221 6.83 -42.40 1.82
N SER A 222 7.40 -43.50 2.31
CA SER A 222 8.74 -43.91 1.91
C SER A 222 8.63 -44.49 0.51
N SER A 223 9.05 -43.69 -0.45
CA SER A 223 9.34 -44.08 -1.82
C SER A 223 10.31 -45.27 -1.84
N GLU A 224 9.82 -46.44 -2.20
CA GLU A 224 10.61 -47.43 -2.93
C GLU A 224 9.78 -47.95 -4.10
N ASP A 225 10.22 -47.57 -5.30
CA ASP A 225 9.88 -48.20 -6.56
C ASP A 225 10.10 -49.71 -6.45
N THR A 226 9.02 -50.50 -6.46
CA THR A 226 9.06 -51.87 -6.99
C THR A 226 7.75 -52.20 -7.69
N ASP A 227 7.89 -52.12 -9.01
CA ASP A 227 7.20 -52.79 -10.09
C ASP A 227 6.28 -54.00 -9.74
N SER A 228 5.07 -53.96 -10.30
CA SER A 228 4.25 -55.07 -10.80
C SER A 228 3.93 -56.29 -9.91
N ARG A 229 2.70 -56.34 -9.38
CA ARG A 229 1.76 -57.46 -9.63
C ARG A 229 0.35 -57.19 -9.09
N ARG A 230 -0.62 -57.17 -10.01
CA ARG A 230 -2.05 -57.36 -9.72
C ARG A 230 -2.27 -58.72 -9.03
N PRO A 231 -3.37 -58.84 -8.27
CA PRO A 231 -4.34 -59.84 -8.68
C PRO A 231 -5.78 -59.31 -8.72
N ASN A 232 -6.49 -59.82 -9.72
CA ASN A 232 -7.93 -59.68 -9.94
C ASN A 232 -8.76 -60.07 -8.71
N GLY A 233 -9.81 -59.29 -8.45
CA GLY A 233 -11.00 -59.69 -7.71
C GLY A 233 -12.24 -59.15 -8.43
N LEU A 234 -12.92 -60.03 -9.15
CA LEU A 234 -14.24 -59.83 -9.76
C LEU A 234 -15.34 -59.85 -8.69
N ALA A 235 -16.23 -58.86 -8.66
CA ALA A 235 -17.67 -59.02 -8.41
C ALA A 235 -18.40 -57.67 -8.49
N GLU A 236 -19.53 -57.65 -9.24
CA GLU A 236 -20.73 -56.82 -9.08
C GLU A 236 -20.56 -55.29 -8.95
N THR A 237 -21.20 -54.45 -9.77
CA THR A 237 -22.65 -54.42 -9.98
C THR A 237 -22.98 -53.49 -11.16
N LEU A 238 -23.84 -53.95 -12.06
CA LEU A 238 -24.45 -53.15 -13.13
C LEU A 238 -25.31 -52.03 -12.55
N GLY A 239 -24.91 -50.78 -12.79
CA GLY A 239 -25.66 -49.57 -12.41
C GLY A 239 -24.92 -48.24 -12.61
N GLN A 240 -23.73 -48.25 -13.24
CA GLN A 240 -22.76 -47.15 -13.11
C GLN A 240 -22.54 -46.32 -14.38
N GLU A 241 -23.33 -46.50 -15.44
CA GLU A 241 -23.17 -45.66 -16.65
C GLU A 241 -23.79 -44.26 -16.48
N GLU A 242 -24.89 -44.12 -15.71
CA GLU A 242 -25.46 -42.79 -15.41
C GLU A 242 -24.72 -42.03 -14.30
N GLU A 243 -23.97 -42.71 -13.44
CA GLU A 243 -23.17 -42.05 -12.40
C GLU A 243 -21.81 -41.58 -12.92
N ASP A 244 -21.21 -42.29 -13.87
CA ASP A 244 -19.90 -41.93 -14.39
C ASP A 244 -19.99 -40.72 -15.36
N GLU A 245 -21.07 -40.59 -16.14
CA GLU A 245 -21.34 -39.35 -16.92
C GLU A 245 -21.60 -38.13 -16.00
N ARG A 246 -22.34 -38.29 -14.90
CA ARG A 246 -22.56 -37.21 -13.90
C ARG A 246 -21.28 -36.86 -13.14
N LYS A 247 -20.43 -37.85 -12.83
CA LYS A 247 -19.10 -37.61 -12.24
C LYS A 247 -18.24 -36.83 -13.22
N ASP A 248 -18.23 -37.18 -14.50
CA ASP A 248 -17.47 -36.45 -15.52
C ASP A 248 -17.99 -35.02 -15.74
N GLU A 249 -19.30 -34.79 -15.71
CA GLU A 249 -19.88 -33.44 -15.75
C GLU A 249 -19.50 -32.59 -14.52
N THR A 250 -19.56 -33.17 -13.32
CA THR A 250 -19.16 -32.47 -12.08
C THR A 250 -17.67 -32.19 -12.04
N LEU A 251 -16.85 -33.12 -12.53
CA LEU A 251 -15.39 -32.99 -12.61
C LEU A 251 -15.00 -31.96 -13.67
N ASN A 252 -15.69 -31.93 -14.81
CA ASN A 252 -15.54 -30.90 -15.84
C ASN A 252 -15.98 -29.52 -15.34
N SER A 253 -17.04 -29.45 -14.53
CA SER A 253 -17.47 -28.23 -13.85
C SER A 253 -16.40 -27.73 -12.85
N MET A 254 -15.83 -28.62 -12.04
CA MET A 254 -14.73 -28.30 -11.13
C MET A 254 -13.48 -27.86 -11.88
N HIS A 255 -13.11 -28.54 -12.97
CA HIS A 255 -12.00 -28.12 -13.83
C HIS A 255 -12.24 -26.75 -14.46
N LYS A 256 -13.48 -26.43 -14.84
CA LYS A 256 -13.84 -25.10 -15.35
C LYS A 256 -13.76 -24.05 -14.24
N GLN A 257 -14.20 -24.36 -13.04
CA GLN A 257 -14.08 -23.48 -11.87
C GLN A 257 -12.61 -23.24 -11.49
N LEU A 258 -11.78 -24.29 -11.47
CA LEU A 258 -10.35 -24.20 -11.21
C LEU A 258 -9.63 -23.40 -12.29
N ARG A 259 -9.95 -23.61 -13.57
CA ARG A 259 -9.41 -22.78 -14.65
C ARG A 259 -9.82 -21.33 -14.47
N ASN A 260 -11.11 -21.04 -14.28
CA ASN A 260 -11.58 -19.68 -14.05
C ASN A 260 -10.92 -19.02 -12.83
N HIS A 261 -10.69 -19.78 -11.75
CA HIS A 261 -9.99 -19.32 -10.56
C HIS A 261 -8.51 -19.04 -10.84
N LEU A 262 -7.81 -19.94 -11.53
CA LEU A 262 -6.42 -19.74 -11.94
C LEU A 262 -6.27 -18.54 -12.88
N THR A 263 -7.17 -18.38 -13.86
CA THR A 263 -7.17 -17.20 -14.74
C THR A 263 -7.48 -15.93 -13.98
N SER A 264 -8.35 -15.98 -12.97
CA SER A 264 -8.63 -14.83 -12.09
C SER A 264 -7.42 -14.48 -11.22
N MET A 265 -6.73 -15.47 -10.65
CA MET A 265 -5.47 -15.24 -9.93
C MET A 265 -4.40 -14.67 -10.85
N GLN A 266 -4.26 -15.21 -12.06
CA GLN A 266 -3.31 -14.73 -13.06
C GLN A 266 -3.60 -13.28 -13.48
N ASN A 267 -4.86 -12.92 -13.68
CA ASN A 267 -5.24 -11.53 -13.99
C ASN A 267 -5.03 -10.60 -12.79
N ASN A 268 -5.19 -11.09 -11.56
CA ASN A 268 -4.90 -10.32 -10.34
C ASN A 268 -3.39 -10.14 -10.11
N THR A 269 -2.54 -11.08 -10.57
CA THR A 269 -1.07 -10.98 -10.47
C THR A 269 -0.41 -10.35 -11.70
N ALA A 270 -1.11 -10.26 -12.84
CA ALA A 270 -0.65 -9.57 -14.05
C ALA A 270 -0.08 -8.14 -13.80
N PRO A 271 -0.71 -7.26 -13.00
CA PRO A 271 -0.14 -5.93 -12.75
C PRO A 271 1.12 -5.93 -11.87
N ILE A 272 1.43 -7.04 -11.18
CA ILE A 272 2.63 -7.17 -10.33
C ILE A 272 3.85 -7.56 -11.18
N HIS A 273 3.68 -8.25 -12.30
CA HIS A 273 4.79 -8.67 -13.16
C HIS A 273 5.69 -7.53 -13.66
N PRO A 274 5.16 -6.38 -14.15
CA PRO A 274 5.98 -5.23 -14.51
C PRO A 274 6.76 -4.64 -13.33
N VAL A 275 6.19 -4.69 -12.12
CA VAL A 275 6.85 -4.22 -10.90
C VAL A 275 8.01 -5.14 -10.53
N LEU A 276 7.81 -6.46 -10.62
CA LEU A 276 8.90 -7.44 -10.42
C LEU A 276 10.01 -7.26 -11.46
N ALA A 277 9.65 -7.06 -12.74
CA ALA A 277 10.63 -6.79 -13.79
C ALA A 277 11.43 -5.49 -13.52
N ALA A 278 10.77 -4.42 -13.08
CA ALA A 278 11.44 -3.18 -12.68
C ALA A 278 12.31 -3.35 -11.42
N MET A 279 11.87 -4.18 -10.46
CA MET A 279 12.68 -4.53 -9.29
C MET A 279 13.93 -5.33 -9.69
N ASP A 280 13.81 -6.27 -10.62
CA ASP A 280 14.95 -7.03 -11.12
C ASP A 280 15.91 -6.14 -11.93
N GLU A 281 15.38 -5.20 -12.72
CA GLU A 281 16.19 -4.20 -13.44
C GLU A 281 16.92 -3.27 -12.47
N THR A 282 16.24 -2.73 -11.46
CA THR A 282 16.89 -1.89 -10.43
C THR A 282 17.91 -2.67 -9.62
N LYS A 283 17.66 -3.93 -9.30
CA LYS A 283 18.64 -4.82 -8.67
C LYS A 283 19.87 -5.00 -9.55
N ALA A 284 19.69 -5.31 -10.84
CA ALA A 284 20.80 -5.45 -11.78
C ALA A 284 21.59 -4.14 -11.96
N MET A 285 20.91 -3.00 -11.99
CA MET A 285 21.56 -1.68 -12.03
C MET A 285 22.34 -1.41 -10.74
N LEU A 286 21.77 -1.69 -9.57
CA LEU A 286 22.46 -1.54 -8.28
C LEU A 286 23.67 -2.46 -8.17
N ASP A 287 23.54 -3.73 -8.58
CA ASP A 287 24.64 -4.69 -8.63
C ASP A 287 25.74 -4.16 -9.57
N SER A 288 25.39 -3.67 -10.76
CA SER A 288 26.36 -3.10 -11.72
C SER A 288 27.04 -1.82 -11.21
N PHE A 289 26.30 -1.00 -10.47
CA PHE A 289 26.82 0.22 -9.84
C PHE A 289 27.75 -0.13 -8.69
N ALA A 290 27.38 -1.11 -7.87
CA ALA A 290 28.17 -1.60 -6.76
C ALA A 290 29.50 -2.17 -7.25
N MET A 291 29.49 -2.98 -8.31
CA MET A 291 30.70 -3.50 -8.97
C MET A 291 31.61 -2.40 -9.54
N LYS A 292 31.05 -1.25 -9.94
CA LYS A 292 31.82 -0.11 -10.47
C LYS A 292 32.38 0.83 -9.40
N LYS A 293 31.83 0.83 -8.19
CA LYS A 293 32.10 1.84 -7.15
C LYS A 293 32.75 1.30 -5.89
N PHE A 294 32.63 0.01 -5.62
CA PHE A 294 33.12 -0.61 -4.40
C PHE A 294 34.23 -1.61 -4.71
N ASP A 295 35.24 -1.68 -3.84
CA ASP A 295 36.34 -2.65 -3.94
C ASP A 295 35.82 -4.07 -3.64
N HIS A 296 36.47 -5.10 -4.22
CA HIS A 296 36.04 -6.49 -4.11
C HIS A 296 35.88 -6.96 -2.64
N GLU A 297 36.72 -6.47 -1.73
CA GLU A 297 36.62 -6.77 -0.29
C GLU A 297 35.34 -6.20 0.33
N THR A 298 34.99 -4.95 0.01
CA THR A 298 33.75 -4.32 0.50
C THR A 298 32.49 -4.95 -0.09
N LEU A 299 32.54 -5.40 -1.34
CA LEU A 299 31.46 -6.18 -1.96
C LEU A 299 31.28 -7.54 -1.30
N SER A 300 32.38 -8.24 -0.98
CA SER A 300 32.32 -9.53 -0.28
C SER A 300 31.67 -9.42 1.10
N GLN A 301 31.91 -8.30 1.79
CA GLN A 301 31.34 -8.00 3.11
C GLN A 301 29.85 -7.62 3.04
N ILE A 302 29.40 -6.93 1.97
CA ILE A 302 27.99 -6.57 1.77
C ILE A 302 27.14 -7.79 1.39
N TYR A 303 27.66 -8.69 0.56
CA TYR A 303 26.94 -9.91 0.15
C TYR A 303 27.03 -11.05 1.16
N ASN A 304 27.75 -10.88 2.28
CA ASN A 304 27.96 -11.92 3.32
C ASN A 304 28.32 -13.29 2.72
N VAL A 305 29.12 -13.30 1.64
CA VAL A 305 29.72 -14.54 1.14
C VAL A 305 31.03 -14.70 1.91
N SER A 306 30.90 -15.13 3.17
CA SER A 306 32.01 -15.80 3.85
C SER A 306 32.19 -17.13 3.16
N GLY A 307 33.37 -17.33 2.55
CA GLY A 307 33.94 -18.68 2.50
C GLY A 307 34.15 -19.22 3.90
#